data_AF-A0A246IZD7-F1
#
_entry.id   AF-A0A246IZD7-F1
#
_cell.length_a   1.000
_cell.length_b   1.000
_cell.length_c   1.000
_cell.angle_alpha   90.00
_cell.angle_beta   90.00
_cell.angle_gamma   90.00
#
_symmetry.space_group_name_H-M   'P 1'
#
loop_
_entity.id
_entity.type
_entity.pdbx_description
1 polymer ?
#
loop_
_entity_poly.entity_id
_entity_poly.type
_entity_poly.pdbx_seq_one_letter_code
_entity_poly.pdbx_strand_id
1 'polypeptide(L)'
;MIQQAQVELAKTFFEQSKKAFEQNHAAWRTVLASQKSIMESMRAAGVPFAVAADEFQKVIDFHEQQHKAALDFMTKMQADYAKTVAAKGK
;
A
#
# COMPACT_ATOMS: atom_id res chain seq x y z
N MET A 1 27.05 21.75 5.11
CA MET A 1 26.81 20.95 6.34
C MET A 1 25.34 20.57 6.37
N ILE A 2 25.00 19.29 6.22
CA ILE A 2 23.62 18.84 6.39
C ILE A 2 23.30 18.90 7.88
N GLN A 3 22.21 19.55 8.26
CA GLN A 3 21.82 19.64 9.66
C GLN A 3 21.18 18.30 10.07
N GLN A 4 21.77 17.58 11.03
CA GLN A 4 21.30 16.24 11.44
C GLN A 4 19.79 16.22 11.76
N ALA A 5 19.27 17.30 12.35
CA ALA A 5 17.84 17.47 12.62
C ALA A 5 16.96 17.37 11.36
N GLN A 6 17.41 17.90 10.22
CA GLN A 6 16.67 17.85 8.95
C GLN A 6 16.61 16.41 8.38
N VAL A 7 17.68 15.62 8.60
CA VAL A 7 17.75 14.22 8.18
C VAL A 7 16.81 13.35 9.01
N GLU A 8 16.80 13.53 10.33
CA GLU A 8 15.91 12.79 11.22
C GLU A 8 14.43 13.16 10.99
N LEU A 9 14.16 14.44 10.71
CA LEU A 9 12.81 14.88 10.34
C LEU A 9 12.35 14.23 9.03
N ALA A 10 13.22 14.18 8.01
CA ALA A 10 12.90 13.53 6.73
C ALA A 10 12.62 12.02 6.89
N LYS A 11 13.39 11.32 7.72
CA LYS A 11 13.14 9.91 8.05
C LYS A 11 11.79 9.73 8.74
N THR A 12 11.47 10.59 9.70
CA THR A 12 10.19 10.56 10.43
C THR A 12 9.01 10.73 9.47
N PHE A 13 9.07 11.71 8.56
CA PHE A 13 8.01 11.91 7.57
C PHE A 13 7.87 10.74 6.60
N PHE A 14 8.98 10.13 6.21
CA PHE A 14 8.95 8.94 5.38
C PHE A 14 8.26 7.75 6.09
N GLU A 15 8.60 7.50 7.35
CA GLU A 15 7.97 6.43 8.15
C GLU A 15 6.47 6.67 8.35
N GLN A 16 6.08 7.92 8.64
CA GLN A 16 4.67 8.31 8.74
C GLN A 16 3.92 8.08 7.43
N SER A 17 4.55 8.42 6.29
CA SER A 17 3.96 8.22 4.96
C SER A 17 3.79 6.73 4.65
N LYS A 18 4.81 5.91 4.95
CA LYS A 18 4.75 4.45 4.76
C LYS A 18 3.62 3.83 5.60
N LYS A 19 3.52 4.21 6.87
CA LYS A 19 2.46 3.73 7.76
C LYS A 19 1.07 4.14 7.26
N ALA A 20 0.89 5.39 6.82
CA ALA A 20 -0.38 5.85 6.27
C ALA A 20 -0.75 5.08 4.98
N PHE A 21 0.23 4.79 4.13
CA PHE A 21 0.04 3.99 2.93
C PHE A 21 -0.43 2.56 3.24
N GLU A 22 0.20 1.89 4.21
CA GLU A 22 -0.19 0.55 4.68
C GLU A 22 -1.60 0.56 5.28
N GLN A 23 -1.91 1.54 6.14
CA GLN A 23 -3.24 1.68 6.77
C GLN A 23 -4.35 1.92 5.74
N ASN A 24 -4.12 2.81 4.79
CA ASN A 24 -5.10 3.11 3.74
C ASN A 24 -5.35 1.90 2.85
N HIS A 25 -4.31 1.12 2.53
CA HIS A 25 -4.50 -0.13 1.79
C HIS A 25 -5.29 -1.16 2.59
N ALA A 26 -5.02 -1.33 3.88
CA ALA A 26 -5.78 -2.25 4.72
C ALA A 26 -7.27 -1.87 4.80
N ALA A 27 -7.58 -0.58 4.94
CA ALA A 27 -8.95 -0.07 4.90
C ALA A 27 -9.61 -0.33 3.55
N TRP A 28 -8.94 0.00 2.45
CA TRP A 28 -9.41 -0.28 1.09
C TRP A 28 -9.71 -1.77 0.87
N ARG A 29 -8.79 -2.65 1.27
CA ARG A 29 -8.93 -4.11 1.15
C ARG A 29 -10.16 -4.59 1.91
N THR A 30 -10.37 -4.08 3.11
CA THR A 30 -11.52 -4.43 3.95
C THR A 30 -12.85 -4.07 3.26
N VAL A 31 -12.95 -2.87 2.69
CA VAL A 31 -14.15 -2.43 1.97
C VAL A 31 -14.43 -3.32 0.76
N LEU A 32 -13.42 -3.61 -0.06
CA LEU A 32 -13.58 -4.39 -1.28
C LEU A 32 -13.88 -5.87 -0.96
N ALA A 33 -13.25 -6.44 0.06
CA ALA A 33 -13.54 -7.80 0.53
C ALA A 33 -14.97 -7.92 1.08
N SER A 34 -15.46 -6.89 1.78
CA SER A 34 -16.86 -6.79 2.21
C SER A 34 -17.82 -6.81 1.03
N GLN A 35 -17.59 -5.96 0.02
CA GLN A 35 -18.43 -5.93 -1.20
C GLN A 35 -18.42 -7.27 -1.92
N LYS A 36 -17.24 -7.89 -2.07
CA LYS A 36 -17.10 -9.25 -2.60
C LYS A 36 -17.96 -10.25 -1.82
N SER A 37 -17.89 -10.24 -0.49
CA SER A 37 -18.65 -11.16 0.36
C SER A 37 -20.16 -10.97 0.22
N ILE A 38 -20.64 -9.73 0.06
CA ILE A 38 -22.06 -9.45 -0.23
C ILE A 38 -22.46 -10.08 -1.57
N MET A 39 -21.64 -9.90 -2.62
CA MET A 39 -21.91 -10.52 -3.93
C MET A 39 -21.91 -12.05 -3.84
N GLU A 40 -20.97 -12.64 -3.10
CA GLU A 40 -20.91 -14.10 -2.88
C GLU A 40 -22.15 -14.61 -2.15
N SER A 41 -22.67 -13.86 -1.17
CA SER A 41 -23.90 -14.22 -0.45
C SER A 41 -25.13 -14.29 -1.36
N MET A 42 -25.13 -13.50 -2.45
CA MET A 42 -26.19 -13.47 -3.45
C MET A 42 -25.93 -14.42 -4.63
N ARG A 43 -24.90 -15.27 -4.56
CA ARG A 43 -24.56 -16.21 -5.65
C ARG A 43 -25.74 -17.11 -6.05
N ALA A 44 -26.57 -17.52 -5.08
CA ALA A 44 -27.78 -18.32 -5.36
C ALA A 44 -28.88 -17.53 -6.10
N ALA A 45 -28.84 -16.19 -6.08
CA ALA A 45 -29.76 -15.32 -6.79
C ALA A 45 -29.40 -15.16 -8.28
N GLY A 46 -28.24 -15.65 -8.72
CA GLY A 46 -27.93 -15.83 -10.14
C GLY A 46 -26.50 -15.49 -10.54
N VAL A 47 -26.21 -15.77 -11.82
CA VAL A 47 -24.90 -15.58 -12.47
C VAL A 47 -24.30 -14.17 -12.29
N PRO A 48 -25.06 -13.06 -12.38
CA PRO A 48 -24.47 -11.72 -12.25
C PRO A 48 -23.71 -11.49 -10.94
N PHE A 49 -24.19 -12.05 -9.82
CA PHE A 49 -23.54 -11.90 -8.52
C PHE A 49 -22.24 -12.73 -8.42
N ALA A 50 -22.21 -13.91 -9.03
CA ALA A 50 -20.99 -14.70 -9.11
C ALA A 50 -19.91 -13.95 -9.91
N VAL A 51 -20.27 -13.40 -11.06
CA VAL A 51 -19.37 -12.60 -11.90
C VAL A 51 -18.88 -11.37 -11.15
N ALA A 52 -19.77 -10.64 -10.47
CA ALA A 52 -19.39 -9.46 -9.69
C ALA A 52 -18.40 -9.79 -8.56
N ALA A 53 -18.60 -10.91 -7.84
CA ALA A 53 -17.66 -11.38 -6.83
C ALA A 53 -16.27 -11.67 -7.42
N ASP A 54 -16.21 -12.31 -8.59
CA ASP A 54 -14.96 -12.61 -9.28
C ASP A 54 -14.25 -11.33 -9.75
N GLU A 55 -14.99 -10.32 -10.23
CA GLU A 55 -14.42 -9.02 -10.59
C GLU A 55 -13.84 -8.27 -9.38
N PHE A 56 -14.52 -8.30 -8.23
CA PHE A 56 -13.95 -7.76 -7.00
C PHE A 56 -12.66 -8.48 -6.60
N GLN A 57 -12.60 -9.81 -6.73
CA GLN A 57 -11.38 -10.57 -6.45
C GLN A 57 -10.22 -10.13 -7.35
N LYS A 58 -10.45 -9.99 -8.66
CA LYS A 58 -9.42 -9.53 -9.61
C LYS A 58 -8.87 -8.16 -9.24
N VAL A 59 -9.74 -7.22 -8.85
CA VAL A 59 -9.33 -5.88 -8.43
C VAL A 59 -8.50 -5.93 -7.14
N ILE A 60 -8.91 -6.75 -6.16
CA ILE A 60 -8.15 -7.00 -4.93
C ILE A 60 -6.75 -7.51 -5.26
N ASP A 61 -6.64 -8.57 -6.06
CA ASP A 61 -5.36 -9.20 -6.41
C ASP A 61 -4.44 -8.25 -7.16
N PHE A 62 -4.98 -7.50 -8.12
CA PHE A 62 -4.23 -6.50 -8.86
C PHE A 62 -3.65 -5.43 -7.93
N HIS A 63 -4.48 -4.86 -7.07
CA HIS A 63 -4.03 -3.79 -6.18
C HIS A 63 -3.07 -4.30 -5.09
N GLU A 64 -3.21 -5.54 -4.61
CA GLU A 64 -2.25 -6.15 -3.70
C GLU A 64 -0.84 -6.22 -4.31
N GLN A 65 -0.75 -6.60 -5.58
CA GLN A 65 0.52 -6.62 -6.31
C GLN A 65 1.10 -5.21 -6.46
N GLN A 66 0.28 -4.22 -6.85
CA GLN A 66 0.73 -2.83 -6.99
C GLN A 66 1.16 -2.22 -5.65
N HIS A 67 0.40 -2.48 -4.58
CA HIS A 67 0.73 -2.01 -3.25
C HIS A 67 2.06 -2.59 -2.75
N LYS A 68 2.26 -3.90 -2.92
CA LYS A 68 3.52 -4.55 -2.56
C LYS A 68 4.70 -3.93 -3.31
N ALA A 69 4.59 -3.76 -4.62
CA ALA A 69 5.64 -3.15 -5.43
C ALA A 69 5.96 -1.72 -4.98
N ALA A 70 4.92 -0.92 -4.68
CA ALA A 70 5.09 0.42 -4.15
C ALA A 70 5.77 0.44 -2.77
N LEU A 71 5.39 -0.47 -1.87
CA LEU A 71 5.98 -0.57 -0.53
C LEU A 71 7.46 -0.98 -0.58
N ASP A 72 7.80 -1.92 -1.45
CA ASP A 72 9.18 -2.34 -1.70
C ASP A 72 10.01 -1.17 -2.26
N PHE A 73 9.44 -0.42 -3.21
CA PHE A 73 10.08 0.77 -3.78
C PHE A 73 10.29 1.87 -2.73
N MET A 74 9.26 2.17 -1.92
CA MET A 74 9.36 3.10 -0.81
C MET A 74 10.49 2.69 0.14
N THR A 75 10.56 1.42 0.53
CA THR A 75 11.61 0.90 1.43
C THR A 75 13.01 1.06 0.82
N LYS A 76 13.16 0.77 -0.48
CA LYS A 76 14.41 1.02 -1.21
C LYS A 76 14.78 2.50 -1.21
N MET A 77 13.82 3.38 -1.49
CA MET A 77 14.03 4.83 -1.52
C MET A 77 14.56 5.35 -0.17
N GLN A 78 14.03 4.87 0.95
CA GLN A 78 14.53 5.22 2.29
C GLN A 78 15.99 4.80 2.49
N ALA A 79 16.35 3.58 2.07
CA ALA A 79 17.72 3.08 2.16
C ALA A 79 18.70 3.88 1.29
N ASP A 80 18.28 4.23 0.06
CA ASP A 80 19.12 4.98 -0.88
C ASP A 80 19.27 6.45 -0.45
N TYR A 81 18.25 7.04 0.17
CA TYR A 81 18.35 8.34 0.83
C TYR A 81 19.42 8.33 1.94
N ALA A 82 19.39 7.33 2.82
CA ALA A 82 20.37 7.21 3.91
C ALA A 82 21.82 7.12 3.39
N LYS A 83 22.06 6.34 2.33
CA LYS A 83 23.38 6.27 1.67
C LYS A 83 23.80 7.61 1.08
N THR A 84 22.88 8.30 0.41
CA THR A 84 23.16 9.58 -0.24
C THR A 84 23.53 10.67 0.76
N VAL A 85 22.79 10.75 1.87
CA VAL A 85 23.09 11.69 2.96
C VAL A 85 24.46 11.38 3.59
N ALA A 86 24.76 10.10 3.85
CA ALA A 86 26.06 9.70 4.39
C ALA A 86 27.23 10.04 3.46
N ALA A 87 27.04 9.92 2.14
CA ALA A 87 28.05 10.25 1.14
C ALA A 87 28.30 11.76 1.01
N LYS A 88 27.25 12.59 1.08
CA LYS A 88 27.32 14.06 0.96
C LYS A 88 27.60 14.79 2.27
N GLY A 89 27.53 14.08 3.40
CA GLY A 89 27.86 14.59 4.73
C GLY A 89 29.35 14.52 5.09
N LYS A 90 30.15 13.81 4.28
CA LYS A 90 31.63 13.86 4.30
C LYS A 90 32.12 15.01 3.44
#